data_AF-A0A7Z2G669-F1
#
_entry.id   AF-A0A7Z2G669-F1
#
_cell.length_a   1.000
_cell.length_b   1.000
_cell.length_c   1.000
_cell.angle_alpha   90.00
_cell.angle_beta   90.00
_cell.angle_gamma   90.00
#
_symmetry.space_group_name_H-M   'P 1'
#
loop_
_entity.id
_entity.type
_entity.pdbx_description
1 polymer ?
#
loop_
_entity_poly.entity_id
_entity_poly.type
_entity_poly.pdbx_seq_one_letter_code
_entity_poly.pdbx_strand_id
1 'polypeptide(L)'
;MTRYTHALRLIAAGALVSTLAACVVNQPAPRPAPPPPGPNPHEVAVDRLHQVDGRIDNLGHRIDMRVNQGYYPPPQGNALHHRLDTIRGEAHDMAAQHGGGISPDEQRVLNQELDTAARAIGE
;
A
#
# COMPACT_ATOMS: atom_id res chain seq x y z
N MET A 1 0.09 20.66 -104.89
CA MET A 1 -0.97 21.66 -104.65
C MET A 1 -1.92 21.04 -103.64
N THR A 2 -2.21 21.52 -102.44
CA THR A 2 -1.95 22.79 -101.76
C THR A 2 -2.13 22.53 -100.24
N ARG A 3 -1.49 23.39 -99.45
CA ARG A 3 -1.21 23.39 -98.01
C ARG A 3 -2.42 23.70 -97.09
N TYR A 4 -2.13 23.71 -95.77
CA TYR A 4 -2.75 24.49 -94.66
C TYR A 4 -3.93 23.82 -93.91
N THR A 5 -4.06 23.77 -92.58
CA THR A 5 -3.22 24.13 -91.41
C THR A 5 -3.93 23.71 -90.11
N HIS A 6 -3.19 23.74 -88.99
CA HIS A 6 -3.62 24.04 -87.60
C HIS A 6 -4.40 22.96 -86.82
N ALA A 7 -3.75 22.37 -85.81
CA ALA A 7 -3.92 22.67 -84.36
C ALA A 7 -4.77 21.55 -83.74
N LEU A 8 -4.45 20.97 -82.59
CA LEU A 8 -4.32 21.56 -81.27
C LEU A 8 -3.67 20.51 -80.34
N ARG A 9 -2.96 21.00 -79.31
CA ARG A 9 -2.55 20.25 -78.11
C ARG A 9 -3.77 19.69 -77.37
N LEU A 10 -3.59 18.62 -76.59
CA LEU A 10 -4.19 18.37 -75.25
C LEU A 10 -3.76 16.95 -74.75
N ILE A 11 -2.84 16.87 -73.79
CA ILE A 11 -3.02 16.45 -72.37
C ILE A 11 -3.41 14.97 -72.16
N ALA A 12 -2.55 14.21 -71.47
CA ALA A 12 -2.82 13.60 -70.15
C ALA A 12 -1.80 12.47 -69.85
N ALA A 13 -0.92 12.69 -68.87
CA ALA A 13 -0.10 11.64 -68.29
C ALA A 13 -0.95 10.82 -67.31
N GLY A 14 -1.02 9.51 -67.53
CA GLY A 14 -1.68 8.57 -66.62
C GLY A 14 -0.74 7.41 -66.29
N ALA A 15 0.09 7.57 -65.25
CA ALA A 15 0.83 6.46 -64.67
C ALA A 15 -0.06 5.77 -63.63
N LEU A 16 -0.67 4.64 -63.99
CA LEU A 16 -1.39 3.79 -63.06
C LEU A 16 -0.40 2.91 -62.29
N VAL A 17 0.03 3.38 -61.13
CA VAL A 17 0.73 2.55 -60.14
C VAL A 17 -0.35 1.75 -59.39
N SER A 18 -0.38 0.43 -59.59
CA SER A 18 -1.25 -0.47 -58.83
C SER A 18 -0.66 -0.70 -57.44
N THR A 19 -1.22 -0.05 -56.42
CA THR A 19 -0.89 -0.27 -55.02
C THR A 19 -1.71 -1.46 -54.50
N LEU A 20 -1.06 -2.60 -54.25
CA LEU A 20 -1.63 -3.68 -53.44
C LEU A 20 -1.73 -3.17 -52.00
N ALA A 21 -2.92 -2.75 -51.58
CA ALA A 21 -3.19 -2.49 -50.17
C ALA A 21 -3.24 -3.82 -49.42
N ALA A 22 -2.11 -4.28 -48.91
CA ALA A 22 -2.09 -5.29 -47.87
C ALA A 22 -2.70 -4.65 -46.62
N CYS A 23 -3.90 -5.07 -46.23
CA CYS A 23 -4.48 -4.73 -44.95
C CYS A 23 -3.65 -5.40 -43.84
N VAL A 24 -2.52 -4.80 -43.46
CA VAL A 24 -1.88 -5.13 -42.18
C VAL A 24 -2.86 -4.70 -41.11
N VAL A 25 -3.54 -5.69 -40.52
CA VAL A 25 -4.25 -5.51 -39.26
C VAL A 25 -3.17 -5.22 -38.22
N ASN A 26 -3.02 -3.94 -37.90
CA ASN A 26 -2.16 -3.49 -36.81
C ASN A 26 -2.86 -3.86 -35.50
N GLN A 27 -2.71 -5.11 -35.05
CA GLN A 27 -3.28 -5.56 -33.78
C GLN A 27 -2.54 -4.82 -32.65
N PRO A 28 -3.23 -3.99 -31.84
CA PRO A 28 -2.61 -3.33 -30.70
C PRO A 28 -2.01 -4.40 -29.78
N ALA A 29 -0.79 -4.18 -29.29
CA ALA A 29 -0.19 -5.05 -28.30
C ALA A 29 -1.18 -5.28 -27.14
N PRO A 30 -1.32 -6.53 -26.62
CA PRO A 30 -2.16 -6.79 -25.46
C PRO A 30 -1.80 -5.81 -24.34
N ARG A 31 -2.77 -5.04 -23.87
CA ARG A 31 -2.56 -4.15 -22.71
C ARG A 31 -2.19 -5.04 -21.51
N PRO A 32 -1.17 -4.67 -20.72
CA PRO A 32 -0.92 -5.33 -19.45
C PRO A 32 -2.21 -5.35 -18.63
N ALA A 33 -2.55 -6.50 -18.05
CA ALA A 33 -3.68 -6.59 -17.15
C ALA A 33 -3.48 -5.60 -15.98
N PRO A 34 -4.56 -4.96 -15.48
CA PRO A 34 -4.45 -4.10 -14.31
C PRO A 34 -3.88 -4.91 -13.13
N PRO A 35 -3.05 -4.30 -12.27
CA PRO A 35 -2.54 -4.98 -11.09
C PRO A 35 -3.70 -5.42 -10.20
N PRO A 36 -3.54 -6.52 -9.43
CA PRO A 36 -4.56 -6.94 -8.49
C PRO A 36 -4.90 -5.79 -7.52
N PRO A 37 -6.15 -5.70 -7.05
CA PRO A 37 -6.53 -4.71 -6.05
C PRO A 37 -5.60 -4.82 -4.85
N GLY A 38 -5.06 -3.68 -4.39
CA GLY A 38 -4.31 -3.63 -3.14
C GLY A 38 -5.22 -3.94 -1.93
N PRO A 39 -4.62 -4.18 -0.75
CA PRO A 39 -5.36 -4.39 0.48
C PRO A 39 -6.34 -3.25 0.74
N ASN A 40 -7.51 -3.57 1.31
CA ASN A 40 -8.51 -2.55 1.55
C ASN A 40 -8.00 -1.60 2.68
N PRO A 41 -8.19 -0.27 2.61
CA PRO A 41 -7.61 0.64 3.61
C PRO A 41 -8.06 0.39 5.06
N HIS A 42 -9.26 -0.13 5.25
CA HIS A 42 -9.83 -0.45 6.56
C HIS A 42 -9.15 -1.69 7.18
N GLU A 43 -8.97 -2.76 6.39
CA GLU A 43 -8.20 -3.95 6.76
C GLU A 43 -6.79 -3.55 7.20
N VAL A 44 -6.12 -2.66 6.46
CA VAL A 44 -4.79 -2.18 6.85
C VAL A 44 -4.84 -1.44 8.20
N ALA A 45 -5.89 -0.67 8.48
CA ALA A 45 -6.04 0.01 9.77
C ALA A 45 -6.29 -0.98 10.92
N VAL A 46 -7.09 -2.02 10.69
CA VAL A 46 -7.33 -3.11 11.65
C VAL A 46 -6.03 -3.90 11.89
N ASP A 47 -5.27 -4.20 10.85
CA ASP A 47 -3.98 -4.90 10.96
C ASP A 47 -2.98 -4.10 11.80
N ARG A 48 -2.97 -2.76 11.70
CA ARG A 48 -2.11 -1.92 12.56
C ARG A 48 -2.49 -2.05 14.03
N LEU A 49 -3.79 -2.11 14.35
CA LEU A 49 -4.25 -2.31 15.73
C LEU A 49 -3.78 -3.67 16.24
N HIS A 50 -3.99 -4.75 15.47
CA HIS A 50 -3.51 -6.08 15.84
C HIS A 50 -1.99 -6.14 16.04
N GLN A 51 -1.21 -5.39 15.26
CA GLN A 51 0.24 -5.30 15.45
C GLN A 51 0.58 -4.63 16.79
N VAL A 52 -0.13 -3.59 17.19
CA VAL A 52 0.04 -2.94 18.50
C VAL A 52 -0.35 -3.89 19.62
N ASP A 53 -1.48 -4.57 19.52
CA ASP A 53 -1.95 -5.55 20.51
C ASP A 53 -0.97 -6.70 20.70
N GLY A 54 -0.48 -7.28 19.60
CA GLY A 54 0.52 -8.35 19.65
C GLY A 54 1.83 -7.89 20.29
N ARG A 55 2.20 -6.62 20.10
CA ARG A 55 3.39 -6.03 20.71
C ARG A 55 3.18 -5.82 22.22
N ILE A 56 1.99 -5.41 22.64
CA ILE A 56 1.58 -5.32 24.06
C ILE A 56 1.67 -6.70 24.72
N ASP A 57 1.09 -7.74 24.11
CA ASP A 57 1.10 -9.10 24.66
C ASP A 57 2.51 -9.67 24.80
N ASN A 58 3.38 -9.38 23.84
CA ASN A 58 4.78 -9.78 23.90
C ASN A 58 5.51 -9.11 25.06
N LEU A 59 5.31 -7.81 25.27
CA LEU A 59 5.89 -7.10 26.41
C LEU A 59 5.33 -7.63 27.74
N GLY A 60 4.04 -7.94 27.80
CA GLY A 60 3.40 -8.59 28.96
C GLY A 60 4.10 -9.90 29.34
N HIS A 61 4.29 -10.79 28.36
CA HIS A 61 5.04 -12.04 28.57
C HIS A 61 6.47 -11.79 29.05
N ARG A 62 7.16 -10.78 28.49
CA ARG A 62 8.52 -10.44 28.91
C ARG A 62 8.57 -9.92 30.35
N ILE A 63 7.55 -9.17 30.78
CA ILE A 63 7.41 -8.77 32.19
C ILE A 63 7.33 -10.01 33.07
N ASP A 64 6.44 -10.94 32.74
CA ASP A 64 6.26 -12.16 33.54
C ASP A 64 7.54 -12.99 33.64
N MET A 65 8.26 -13.16 32.51
CA MET A 65 9.55 -13.85 32.52
C MET A 65 10.56 -13.17 33.45
N ARG A 66 10.65 -11.83 33.42
CA ARG A 66 11.62 -11.07 34.21
C ARG A 66 11.29 -11.10 35.70
N VAL A 67 10.01 -11.06 36.06
CA VAL A 67 9.54 -11.28 37.45
C VAL A 67 9.90 -12.69 37.91
N ASN A 68 9.61 -13.72 37.11
CA ASN A 68 9.89 -15.11 37.45
C ASN A 68 11.39 -15.41 37.59
N GLN A 69 12.23 -14.69 36.83
CA GLN A 69 13.70 -14.76 36.93
C GLN A 69 14.28 -13.93 38.07
N GLY A 70 13.45 -13.15 38.78
CA GLY A 70 13.88 -12.34 39.93
C GLY A 70 14.59 -11.04 39.57
N TYR A 71 14.50 -10.56 38.32
CA TYR A 71 15.09 -9.27 37.93
C TYR A 71 14.44 -8.08 38.65
N TYR A 72 13.16 -8.20 39.00
CA TYR A 72 12.44 -7.24 39.83
C TYR A 72 11.26 -7.90 40.56
N PRO A 73 10.79 -7.33 41.68
CA PRO A 73 9.75 -7.95 42.49
C PRO A 73 8.35 -7.84 41.83
N PRO A 74 7.38 -8.70 42.21
CA PRO A 74 6.04 -8.71 41.61
C PRO A 74 5.31 -7.35 41.56
N PRO A 75 5.38 -6.46 42.58
CA PRO A 75 4.74 -5.15 42.51
C PRO A 75 5.27 -4.27 41.36
N GLN A 76 6.55 -4.40 41.00
CA GLN A 76 7.12 -3.68 39.87
C GLN A 76 6.61 -4.26 38.54
N GLY A 77 6.47 -5.58 38.44
CA GLY A 77 5.85 -6.22 37.28
C GLY A 77 4.39 -5.78 37.08
N ASN A 78 3.61 -5.71 38.16
CA ASN A 78 2.22 -5.24 38.09
C ASN A 78 2.11 -3.79 37.61
N ALA A 79 3.03 -2.92 38.03
CA ALA A 79 3.06 -1.54 37.54
C ALA A 79 3.36 -1.46 36.03
N LEU A 80 4.22 -2.36 35.52
CA LEU A 80 4.50 -2.45 34.10
C LEU A 80 3.30 -3.01 33.31
N HIS A 81 2.61 -4.02 33.82
CA HIS A 81 1.35 -4.53 33.24
C HIS A 81 0.28 -3.45 33.18
N HIS A 82 0.07 -2.71 34.28
CA HIS A 82 -0.88 -1.61 34.30
C HIS A 82 -0.58 -0.56 33.23
N ARG A 83 0.71 -0.24 33.00
CA ARG A 83 1.11 0.65 31.92
C ARG A 83 0.74 0.09 30.55
N LEU A 84 0.94 -1.20 30.31
CA LEU A 84 0.55 -1.86 29.07
C LEU A 84 -0.98 -1.88 28.87
N ASP A 85 -1.75 -2.09 29.94
CA ASP A 85 -3.21 -2.03 29.90
C ASP A 85 -3.72 -0.63 29.55
N THR A 86 -3.08 0.42 30.07
CA THR A 86 -3.39 1.80 29.70
C THR A 86 -3.16 2.05 28.20
N ILE A 87 -2.00 1.64 27.67
CA ILE A 87 -1.69 1.78 26.23
C ILE A 87 -2.69 1.00 25.38
N ARG A 88 -3.11 -0.20 25.83
CA ARG A 88 -4.16 -0.99 25.17
C ARG A 88 -5.49 -0.24 25.14
N GLY A 89 -5.90 0.34 26.27
CA GLY A 89 -7.10 1.18 26.34
C GLY A 89 -7.06 2.32 25.33
N GLU A 90 -5.96 3.06 25.29
CA GLU A 90 -5.76 4.15 24.33
C GLU A 90 -5.82 3.68 22.87
N ALA A 91 -5.20 2.55 22.55
CA ALA A 91 -5.24 1.96 21.20
C ALA A 91 -6.68 1.61 20.78
N HIS A 92 -7.47 1.02 21.68
CA HIS A 92 -8.86 0.68 21.40
C HIS A 92 -9.78 1.92 21.35
N ASP A 93 -9.51 2.94 22.15
CA ASP A 93 -10.24 4.21 22.09
C ASP A 93 -9.97 4.95 20.77
N MET A 94 -8.74 4.94 20.27
CA MET A 94 -8.40 5.43 18.93
C MET A 94 -9.09 4.61 17.85
N ALA A 95 -9.05 3.28 17.96
CA ALA A 95 -9.70 2.39 17.00
C ALA A 95 -11.22 2.59 16.95
N ALA A 96 -11.87 2.81 18.08
CA ALA A 96 -13.31 3.08 18.16
C ALA A 96 -13.70 4.36 17.40
N GLN A 97 -12.81 5.36 17.35
CA GLN A 97 -13.02 6.59 16.59
C GLN A 97 -12.84 6.38 15.07
N HIS A 98 -12.10 5.35 14.66
CA HIS A 98 -11.66 5.11 13.27
C HIS A 98 -12.19 3.79 12.67
N GLY A 99 -13.39 3.37 13.09
CA GLY A 99 -14.10 2.23 12.49
C GLY A 99 -13.51 0.87 12.83
N GLY A 100 -12.81 0.76 13.95
CA GLY A 100 -12.24 -0.48 14.49
C GLY A 100 -10.77 -0.71 14.17
N GLY A 101 -10.10 0.22 13.47
CA GLY A 101 -8.66 0.16 13.19
C GLY A 101 -7.98 1.49 13.49
N ILE A 102 -6.65 1.54 13.44
CA ILE A 102 -5.87 2.75 13.74
C ILE A 102 -5.17 3.31 12.51
N SER A 103 -4.99 4.63 12.51
CA SER A 103 -4.23 5.36 11.50
C SER A 103 -2.72 5.12 11.64
N PRO A 104 -1.91 5.43 10.61
CA PRO A 104 -0.46 5.34 10.69
C PRO A 104 0.16 6.22 11.79
N ASP A 105 -0.39 7.42 12.02
CA ASP A 105 0.13 8.33 13.04
C ASP A 105 -0.18 7.87 14.45
N GLU A 106 -1.39 7.34 14.69
CA GLU A 106 -1.76 6.71 15.95
C GLU A 106 -0.88 5.50 16.23
N GLN A 107 -0.66 4.64 15.23
CA GLN A 107 0.25 3.50 15.36
C GLN A 107 1.67 3.96 15.75
N ARG A 108 2.16 5.05 15.15
CA ARG A 108 3.48 5.61 15.49
C ARG A 108 3.53 6.12 16.93
N VAL A 109 2.49 6.79 17.41
CA VAL A 109 2.42 7.26 18.81
C VAL A 109 2.41 6.07 19.76
N LEU A 110 1.54 5.09 19.54
CA LEU A 110 1.46 3.87 20.36
C LEU A 110 2.79 3.12 20.37
N ASN A 111 3.47 3.03 19.23
CA ASN A 111 4.80 2.42 19.15
C ASN A 111 5.86 3.14 19.99
N GLN A 112 5.82 4.48 20.08
CA GLN A 112 6.75 5.25 20.91
C GLN A 112 6.51 5.00 22.41
N GLU A 113 5.25 4.83 22.81
CA GLU A 113 4.90 4.49 24.18
C GLU A 113 5.36 3.07 24.53
N LEU A 114 5.15 2.12 23.62
CA LEU A 114 5.64 0.74 23.75
C LEU A 114 7.17 0.67 23.80
N ASP A 115 7.89 1.49 23.02
CA ASP A 115 9.35 1.59 23.11
C ASP A 115 9.81 2.11 24.48
N THR A 116 9.00 2.98 25.10
CA THR A 116 9.27 3.48 26.44
C THR A 116 8.96 2.44 27.51
N ALA A 117 7.93 1.61 27.32
CA ALA A 117 7.65 0.46 28.17
C ALA A 117 8.74 -0.62 28.04
N ALA A 118 9.18 -0.94 26.82
CA ALA A 118 10.25 -1.90 26.54
C ALA A 118 11.56 -1.54 27.28
N ARG A 119 11.96 -0.26 27.21
CA ARG A 119 13.13 0.25 27.94
C ARG A 119 12.98 0.12 29.46
N ALA A 120 11.77 0.28 30.01
CA ALA A 120 11.52 0.11 31.45
C ALA A 120 11.60 -1.36 31.89
N ILE A 121 11.30 -2.31 30.99
CA ILE A 121 11.49 -3.76 31.21
C ILE A 121 12.99 -4.12 31.13
N GLY A 122 13.76 -3.33 30.39
CA GLY A 122 15.20 -3.43 30.23
C GLY A 122 15.63 -4.04 28.89
N GLU A 123 14.93 -3.69 27.80
CA GLU A 123 15.30 -4.05 26.42
C GLU A 123 15.26 -2.86 25.46
#